data_AF-A0A961RN61-F1
#
_entry.id   AF-A0A961RN61-F1
#
_cell.length_a   1.000
_cell.length_b   1.000
_cell.length_c   1.000
_cell.angle_alpha   90.00
_cell.angle_beta   90.00
_cell.angle_gamma   90.00
#
_symmetry.space_group_name_H-M   'P 1'
#
loop_
_entity.id
_entity.type
_entity.pdbx_description
1 polymer ?
#
loop_
_entity_poly.entity_id
_entity_poly.type
_entity_poly.pdbx_seq_one_letter_code
_entity_poly.pdbx_strand_id
1 'polypeptide(L)'
;MRRILLSALFALLAAVPASGGEKPEAVVELFTSQGCSSCPAADAYLGELAQRDGVIALAWHVDYWDYLGWKDTLGAPGNTARQEAYRRALGNMSKYTPQMIINGRHDVVGSHRKEAETAMARTAASIEVPVSVSRSDGTIRIRVARGAPAKANVLLVCYAPPQTVSVRKGENRGRDITYWNAVTGWQTAGMWHGDAMDIELPMSSLSIQAGGGCAALLQEMAGGVGPGAIIGAASIAFGTTGSIRQNRY
;
A
#
# COMPACT_ATOMS: atom_id res chain seq x y z
N MET A 1 -7.95 -59.25 -39.17
CA MET A 1 -8.80 -58.24 -38.50
C MET A 1 -8.00 -57.66 -37.33
N ARG A 2 -7.53 -56.41 -37.46
CA ARG A 2 -6.64 -55.71 -36.52
C ARG A 2 -7.50 -54.95 -35.51
N ARG A 3 -7.41 -55.27 -34.22
CA ARG A 3 -8.02 -54.47 -33.13
C ARG A 3 -6.89 -53.82 -32.34
N ILE A 4 -6.64 -52.54 -32.59
CA ILE A 4 -5.70 -51.71 -31.83
C ILE A 4 -6.50 -51.07 -30.70
N LEU A 5 -6.27 -51.51 -29.47
CA LEU A 5 -6.81 -50.89 -28.26
C LEU A 5 -5.93 -49.70 -27.88
N LEU A 6 -6.33 -48.47 -28.24
CA LEU A 6 -5.75 -47.25 -27.68
C LEU A 6 -6.35 -47.05 -26.27
N SER A 7 -5.53 -47.29 -25.25
CA SER A 7 -5.84 -46.89 -23.88
C SER A 7 -5.38 -45.45 -23.71
N ALA A 8 -6.33 -44.51 -23.63
CA ALA A 8 -6.05 -43.10 -23.40
C ALA A 8 -5.65 -42.89 -21.93
N LEU A 9 -4.38 -42.50 -21.72
CA LEU A 9 -3.87 -42.11 -20.42
C LEU A 9 -4.37 -40.70 -20.11
N PHE A 10 -5.42 -40.60 -19.28
CA PHE A 10 -5.97 -39.32 -18.82
C PHE A 10 -5.00 -38.75 -17.77
N ALA A 11 -4.13 -37.84 -18.19
CA ALA A 11 -3.26 -37.09 -17.28
C ALA A 11 -4.12 -36.12 -16.47
N LEU A 12 -4.34 -36.44 -15.19
CA LEU A 12 -5.00 -35.57 -14.24
C LEU A 12 -4.07 -34.37 -13.95
N LEU A 13 -4.30 -33.23 -14.61
CA LEU A 13 -3.66 -31.98 -14.24
C LEU A 13 -4.19 -31.58 -12.86
N ALA A 14 -3.42 -31.87 -11.81
CA ALA A 14 -3.65 -31.30 -10.49
C ALA A 14 -3.39 -29.79 -10.59
N ALA A 15 -4.45 -28.99 -10.48
CA ALA A 15 -4.32 -27.55 -10.31
C ALA A 15 -3.57 -27.29 -9.00
N VAL A 16 -2.29 -26.93 -9.11
CA VAL A 16 -1.51 -26.47 -7.96
C VAL A 16 -2.18 -25.18 -7.49
N PRO A 17 -2.63 -25.08 -6.22
CA PRO A 17 -3.14 -23.81 -5.73
C PRO A 17 -2.01 -22.80 -5.87
N ALA A 18 -2.25 -21.74 -6.64
CA ALA A 18 -1.38 -20.59 -6.61
C ALA A 18 -1.34 -20.12 -5.16
N SER A 19 -0.18 -20.28 -4.53
CA SER A 19 0.13 -19.73 -3.22
C SER A 19 0.10 -18.20 -3.32
N GLY A 20 -1.11 -17.64 -3.25
CA GLY A 20 -1.34 -16.22 -3.04
C GLY A 20 -0.91 -15.89 -1.63
N GLY A 21 -0.07 -14.85 -1.50
CA GLY A 21 0.33 -14.34 -0.18
C GLY A 21 -0.88 -14.11 0.71
N GLU A 22 -0.71 -14.31 2.00
CA GLU A 22 -1.78 -14.13 2.98
C GLU A 22 -2.36 -12.72 2.87
N LYS A 23 -3.68 -12.65 2.80
CA LYS A 23 -4.43 -11.40 2.62
C LYS A 23 -4.16 -10.49 3.82
N PRO A 24 -3.78 -9.22 3.63
CA PRO A 24 -3.59 -8.33 4.76
C PRO A 24 -4.90 -8.10 5.51
N GLU A 25 -4.81 -7.94 6.83
CA GLU A 25 -5.89 -7.51 7.71
C GLU A 25 -6.12 -6.00 7.57
N ALA A 26 -5.07 -5.22 7.29
CA ALA A 26 -5.21 -3.78 7.16
C ALA A 26 -4.25 -3.16 6.15
N VAL A 27 -4.72 -2.11 5.49
CA VAL A 27 -3.92 -1.08 4.85
C VAL A 27 -4.04 0.19 5.68
N VAL A 28 -2.90 0.70 6.12
CA VAL A 28 -2.78 1.91 6.94
C VAL A 28 -2.01 2.96 6.16
N GLU A 29 -2.68 4.06 5.83
CA GLU A 29 -2.07 5.20 5.15
C GLU A 29 -1.91 6.36 6.13
N LEU A 30 -0.69 6.60 6.60
CA LEU A 30 -0.37 7.74 7.46
C LEU A 30 0.01 8.95 6.62
N PHE A 31 -0.75 10.03 6.75
CA PHE A 31 -0.38 11.36 6.27
C PHE A 31 0.41 12.09 7.37
N THR A 32 1.65 12.45 7.05
CA THR A 32 2.65 12.96 8.01
C THR A 32 3.54 14.03 7.37
N SER A 33 4.36 14.70 8.17
CA SER A 33 5.42 15.58 7.67
C SER A 33 6.54 15.74 8.69
N GLN A 34 7.78 15.88 8.21
CA GLN A 34 8.94 16.26 9.01
C GLN A 34 8.76 17.63 9.68
N GLY A 35 7.98 18.53 9.05
CA GLY A 35 7.69 19.86 9.59
C GLY A 35 6.63 19.88 10.70
N CYS A 36 5.89 18.78 10.87
CA CYS A 36 4.80 18.65 11.84
C CYS A 36 5.32 18.13 13.20
N SER A 37 5.28 18.95 14.24
CA SER A 37 5.78 18.60 15.58
C SER A 37 5.05 17.46 16.28
N SER A 38 3.76 17.24 15.97
CA SER A 38 2.93 16.18 16.55
C SER A 38 3.06 14.84 15.83
N CYS A 39 3.69 14.81 14.66
CA CYS A 39 3.82 13.63 13.81
C CYS A 39 4.78 12.54 14.31
N PRO A 40 5.90 12.82 15.02
CA PRO A 40 6.89 11.79 15.36
C PRO A 40 6.34 10.58 16.12
N ALA A 41 5.32 10.76 16.96
CA ALA A 41 4.68 9.66 17.68
C ALA A 41 3.89 8.73 16.75
N ALA A 42 3.24 9.29 15.72
CA ALA A 42 2.54 8.53 14.69
C ALA A 42 3.51 7.86 13.73
N ASP A 43 4.63 8.52 13.37
CA ASP A 43 5.68 7.95 12.53
C ASP A 43 6.32 6.71 13.19
N ALA A 44 6.62 6.80 14.49
CA ALA A 44 7.13 5.68 15.27
C ALA A 44 6.14 4.51 15.28
N TYR A 45 4.84 4.80 15.47
CA TYR A 45 3.81 3.77 15.45
C TYR A 45 3.63 3.14 14.06
N LEU A 46 3.67 3.92 12.99
CA LEU A 46 3.66 3.38 11.64
C LEU A 46 4.86 2.46 11.39
N GLY A 47 6.03 2.78 11.95
CA GLY A 47 7.21 1.91 11.89
C GLY A 47 6.99 0.55 12.56
N GLU A 48 6.24 0.49 13.67
CA GLU A 48 5.82 -0.78 14.28
C GLU A 48 4.82 -1.54 13.38
N LEU A 49 3.83 -0.84 12.82
CA LEU A 49 2.85 -1.42 11.89
C LEU A 49 3.49 -1.94 10.60
N ALA A 50 4.53 -1.27 10.09
CA ALA A 50 5.27 -1.69 8.90
C ALA A 50 6.02 -3.02 9.09
N GLN A 51 6.25 -3.43 10.33
CA GLN A 51 6.90 -4.68 10.70
C GLN A 51 5.89 -5.75 11.15
N ARG A 52 4.60 -5.41 11.22
CA ARG A 52 3.54 -6.32 11.65
C ARG A 52 3.02 -7.12 10.46
N ASP A 53 3.04 -8.43 10.58
CA ASP A 53 2.44 -9.32 9.58
C ASP A 53 0.95 -9.00 9.39
N GLY A 54 0.49 -9.09 8.15
CA GLY A 54 -0.90 -8.76 7.80
C GLY A 54 -1.21 -7.25 7.74
N VAL A 55 -0.25 -6.35 7.94
CA VAL A 55 -0.48 -4.90 7.82
C VAL A 55 0.38 -4.29 6.70
N ILE A 56 -0.26 -3.59 5.76
CA ILE A 56 0.41 -2.76 4.77
C ILE A 56 0.41 -1.32 5.29
N ALA A 57 1.54 -0.86 5.80
CA ALA A 57 1.71 0.50 6.31
C ALA A 57 2.44 1.40 5.29
N LEU A 58 1.87 2.55 4.96
CA LEU A 58 2.38 3.51 3.97
C LEU A 58 2.45 4.92 4.56
N ALA A 59 3.60 5.59 4.44
CA ALA A 59 3.77 6.98 4.87
C ALA A 59 3.66 7.95 3.70
N TRP A 60 2.60 8.74 3.71
CA TRP A 60 2.30 9.78 2.73
C TRP A 60 2.74 11.15 3.27
N HIS A 61 3.98 11.52 2.97
CA HIS A 61 4.50 12.82 3.39
C HIS A 61 3.85 13.97 2.61
N VAL A 62 3.15 14.85 3.32
CA VAL A 62 2.48 16.02 2.76
C VAL A 62 3.44 17.20 2.66
N ASP A 63 3.18 18.11 1.73
CA ASP A 63 4.04 19.26 1.42
C ASP A 63 3.59 20.58 2.08
N TYR A 64 2.37 20.64 2.64
CA TYR A 64 1.81 21.90 3.13
C TYR A 64 2.39 22.38 4.47
N TRP A 65 3.35 21.69 5.07
CA TRP A 65 4.10 22.16 6.24
C TRP A 65 5.43 22.84 5.88
N ASP A 66 5.84 22.81 4.61
CA ASP A 66 7.13 23.32 4.14
C ASP A 66 7.30 24.83 4.42
N TYR A 67 6.19 25.57 4.57
CA TYR A 67 6.20 27.00 4.89
C TYR A 67 6.79 27.33 6.27
N LEU A 68 6.91 26.34 7.17
CA LEU A 68 7.52 26.52 8.50
C LEU A 68 9.07 26.56 8.49
N GLY A 69 9.68 26.63 7.31
CA GLY A 69 11.13 26.83 7.16
C GLY A 69 11.96 25.54 7.17
N TRP A 70 11.29 24.37 7.18
CA TRP A 70 11.87 23.07 6.86
C TRP A 70 11.07 22.45 5.72
N LYS A 71 11.72 22.25 4.57
CA LYS A 71 11.14 21.55 3.44
C LYS A 71 11.25 20.04 3.68
N ASP A 72 10.13 19.34 3.73
CA ASP A 72 10.11 17.89 3.89
C ASP A 72 10.78 17.24 2.67
N THR A 73 11.87 16.49 2.91
CA THR A 73 12.64 15.78 1.86
C THR A 73 11.89 14.59 1.25
N LEU A 74 10.79 14.17 1.87
CA LEU A 74 9.92 13.07 1.45
C LEU A 74 8.55 13.56 0.99
N GLY A 75 8.27 14.85 1.19
CA GLY A 75 7.02 15.50 0.82
C GLY A 75 6.79 15.53 -0.69
N ALA A 76 5.54 15.29 -1.10
CA ALA A 76 5.13 15.42 -2.49
C ALA A 76 3.72 16.03 -2.61
N PRO A 77 3.46 16.94 -3.57
CA PRO A 77 2.13 17.51 -3.79
C PRO A 77 1.06 16.45 -4.09
N GLY A 78 1.44 15.35 -4.74
CA GLY A 78 0.56 14.21 -5.00
C GLY A 78 0.04 13.54 -3.72
N ASN A 79 0.82 13.54 -2.64
CA ASN A 79 0.42 12.99 -1.35
C ASN A 79 -0.61 13.91 -0.68
N THR A 80 -0.37 15.22 -0.70
CA THR A 80 -1.33 16.23 -0.23
C THR A 80 -2.65 16.17 -1.02
N ALA A 81 -2.58 15.95 -2.33
CA ALA A 81 -3.75 15.79 -3.18
C ALA A 81 -4.55 14.53 -2.83
N ARG A 82 -3.87 13.41 -2.54
CA ARG A 82 -4.53 12.17 -2.06
C ARG A 82 -5.23 12.40 -0.72
N GLN A 83 -4.60 13.09 0.23
CA GLN A 83 -5.23 13.43 1.51
C GLN A 83 -6.46 14.32 1.32
N GLU A 84 -6.36 15.32 0.46
CA GLU A 84 -7.46 16.22 0.14
C GLU A 84 -8.64 15.48 -0.51
N ALA A 85 -8.35 14.44 -1.31
CA ALA A 85 -9.39 13.57 -1.86
C ALA A 85 -10.07 12.72 -0.77
N TYR A 86 -9.31 12.18 0.19
CA TYR A 86 -9.89 11.50 1.36
C TYR A 86 -10.71 12.44 2.24
N ARG A 87 -10.24 13.67 2.47
CA ARG A 87 -10.99 14.69 3.23
C ARG A 87 -12.39 14.86 2.65
N ARG A 88 -12.50 15.01 1.32
CA ARG A 88 -13.80 15.11 0.64
C ARG A 88 -14.62 13.83 0.75
N ALA A 89 -14.01 12.67 0.53
CA ALA A 89 -14.70 11.39 0.54
C ALA A 89 -15.26 11.03 1.92
N LEU A 90 -14.54 11.39 3.00
CA LEU A 90 -14.92 11.13 4.39
C LEU A 90 -15.79 12.24 5.00
N GLY A 91 -16.00 13.34 4.28
CA GLY A 91 -16.81 14.48 4.76
C GLY A 91 -16.10 15.33 5.82
N ASN A 92 -14.76 15.28 5.90
CA ASN A 92 -13.99 16.03 6.87
C ASN A 92 -13.90 17.52 6.47
N MET A 93 -13.95 18.41 7.47
CA MET A 93 -13.90 19.86 7.23
C MET A 93 -12.52 20.35 6.79
N SER A 94 -11.45 19.70 7.26
CA SER A 94 -10.06 20.07 6.96
C SER A 94 -9.15 18.84 6.89
N LYS A 95 -7.99 19.01 6.23
CA LYS A 95 -6.86 18.09 6.37
C LYS A 95 -6.16 18.34 7.69
N TYR A 96 -5.54 17.31 8.25
CA TYR A 96 -4.73 17.43 9.46
C TYR A 96 -3.60 16.39 9.45
N THR A 97 -2.57 16.61 10.27
CA THR A 97 -1.53 15.61 10.52
C THR A 97 -1.22 15.53 12.01
N PRO A 98 -0.84 14.35 12.52
CA PRO A 98 -0.80 13.07 11.81
C PRO A 98 -2.21 12.48 11.62
N GLN A 99 -2.57 12.10 10.39
CA GLN A 99 -3.84 11.45 10.08
C GLN A 99 -3.57 10.04 9.55
N MET A 100 -4.15 9.02 10.15
CA MET A 100 -4.14 7.66 9.59
C MET A 100 -5.48 7.36 8.95
N ILE A 101 -5.46 6.92 7.69
CA ILE A 101 -6.60 6.32 7.01
C ILE A 101 -6.47 4.80 7.09
N ILE A 102 -7.50 4.13 7.57
CA ILE A 102 -7.55 2.67 7.75
C ILE A 102 -8.49 2.07 6.70
N ASN A 103 -7.94 1.20 5.86
CA ASN A 103 -8.66 0.48 4.78
C ASN A 103 -9.46 1.41 3.85
N GLY A 104 -9.07 2.68 3.72
CA GLY A 104 -9.81 3.70 2.94
C GLY A 104 -11.20 4.04 3.50
N ARG A 105 -11.52 3.64 4.73
CA ARG A 105 -12.88 3.73 5.31
C ARG A 105 -12.99 4.67 6.51
N HIS A 106 -11.96 4.72 7.35
CA HIS A 106 -11.99 5.45 8.61
C HIS A 106 -10.70 6.23 8.79
N ASP A 107 -10.81 7.47 9.26
CA ASP A 107 -9.65 8.24 9.69
C ASP A 107 -9.58 8.38 11.22
N VAL A 108 -8.36 8.40 11.73
CA VAL A 108 -8.03 8.62 13.14
C VAL A 108 -6.80 9.50 13.25
N VAL A 109 -6.61 10.12 14.42
CA VAL A 109 -5.34 10.77 14.74
C VAL A 109 -4.25 9.71 14.84
N GLY A 110 -3.19 9.82 14.04
CA GLY A 110 -2.20 8.76 13.86
C GLY A 110 -1.41 8.39 15.12
N SER A 111 -1.38 9.27 16.12
CA SER A 111 -0.76 9.00 17.43
C SER A 111 -1.70 8.28 18.40
N HIS A 112 -3.01 8.20 18.12
CA HIS A 112 -4.01 7.52 18.96
C HIS A 112 -4.07 6.02 18.64
N ARG A 113 -3.04 5.28 19.09
CA ARG A 113 -2.85 3.84 18.81
C ARG A 113 -4.10 2.98 19.04
N LYS A 114 -4.79 3.18 20.17
CA LYS A 114 -5.99 2.41 20.52
C LYS A 114 -7.12 2.61 19.50
N GLU A 115 -7.30 3.83 19.00
CA GLU A 115 -8.31 4.13 17.98
C GLU A 115 -7.94 3.47 16.65
N ALA A 116 -6.67 3.54 16.25
CA ALA A 116 -6.17 2.88 15.05
C ALA A 116 -6.34 1.35 15.11
N GLU A 117 -5.96 0.71 16.22
CA GLU A 117 -6.16 -0.74 16.43
C GLU A 117 -7.64 -1.11 16.39
N THR A 118 -8.51 -0.32 17.02
CA THR A 118 -9.97 -0.54 16.99
C THR A 118 -10.51 -0.44 15.56
N ALA A 119 -10.06 0.56 14.79
CA ALA A 119 -10.46 0.75 13.41
C ALA A 119 -9.96 -0.37 12.50
N MET A 120 -8.72 -0.85 12.69
CA MET A 120 -8.19 -2.01 11.97
C MET A 120 -9.01 -3.27 12.28
N ALA A 121 -9.23 -3.58 13.56
CA ALA A 121 -10.02 -4.73 13.97
C ALA A 121 -11.45 -4.69 13.41
N ARG A 122 -12.10 -3.52 13.44
CA ARG A 122 -13.46 -3.33 12.90
C ARG A 122 -13.53 -3.55 11.38
N THR A 123 -12.45 -3.31 10.66
CA THR A 123 -12.42 -3.35 9.19
C THR A 123 -11.59 -4.50 8.61
N ALA A 124 -11.07 -5.39 9.44
CA ALA A 124 -10.21 -6.50 9.01
C ALA A 124 -10.85 -7.42 7.96
N ALA A 125 -12.16 -7.65 8.08
CA ALA A 125 -12.91 -8.45 7.12
C ALA A 125 -13.18 -7.74 5.78
N SER A 126 -12.91 -6.43 5.68
CA SER A 126 -13.32 -5.61 4.54
C SER A 126 -12.38 -5.63 3.33
N ILE A 127 -11.17 -6.16 3.51
CA ILE A 127 -10.29 -6.55 2.40
C ILE A 127 -10.75 -7.94 2.00
N GLU A 128 -11.49 -8.10 0.92
CA GLU A 128 -12.15 -9.37 0.56
C GLU A 128 -11.61 -9.96 -0.74
N VAL A 129 -11.28 -9.11 -1.70
CA VAL A 129 -10.84 -9.52 -3.04
C VAL A 129 -9.35 -9.88 -2.99
N PRO A 130 -8.98 -11.13 -3.34
CA PRO A 130 -7.58 -11.50 -3.43
C PRO A 130 -6.85 -10.66 -4.47
N VAL A 131 -5.77 -10.02 -4.04
CA VAL A 131 -4.81 -9.31 -4.89
C VAL A 131 -3.46 -9.98 -4.67
N SER A 132 -2.68 -10.09 -5.74
CA SER A 132 -1.26 -10.47 -5.64
C SER A 132 -0.42 -9.48 -6.44
N VAL A 133 0.76 -9.18 -5.93
CA VAL A 133 1.76 -8.38 -6.61
C VAL A 133 3.08 -9.15 -6.61
N SER A 134 3.70 -9.23 -7.78
CA SER A 134 4.94 -9.98 -7.98
C SER A 134 5.89 -9.21 -8.89
N ARG A 135 7.17 -9.53 -8.78
CA ARG A 135 8.22 -8.96 -9.64
C ARG A 135 8.82 -10.08 -10.49
N SER A 136 8.85 -9.91 -11.81
CA SER A 136 9.54 -10.81 -12.75
C SER A 136 10.13 -9.98 -13.88
N ASP A 137 11.35 -10.28 -14.31
CA ASP A 137 11.88 -9.79 -15.60
C ASP A 137 11.75 -8.28 -15.86
N GLY A 138 12.03 -7.45 -14.85
CA GLY A 138 11.93 -6.00 -14.97
C GLY A 138 10.51 -5.45 -15.01
N THR A 139 9.51 -6.26 -14.68
CA THR A 139 8.11 -5.86 -14.56
C THR A 139 7.56 -6.09 -13.15
N ILE A 140 6.53 -5.32 -12.82
CA ILE A 140 5.62 -5.60 -11.71
C ILE A 140 4.34 -6.15 -12.30
N ARG A 141 3.92 -7.32 -11.83
CA ARG A 141 2.67 -7.96 -12.23
C ARG A 141 1.69 -7.95 -11.07
N ILE A 142 0.50 -7.40 -11.32
CA ILE A 142 -0.61 -7.32 -10.38
C ILE A 142 -1.72 -8.23 -10.88
N ARG A 143 -2.13 -9.20 -10.06
CA ARG A 143 -3.34 -9.99 -10.34
C ARG A 143 -4.42 -9.67 -9.34
N VAL A 144 -5.61 -9.41 -9.84
CA VAL A 144 -6.82 -9.18 -9.06
C VAL A 144 -7.80 -10.31 -9.40
N ALA A 145 -8.27 -11.03 -8.39
CA ALA A 145 -9.24 -12.09 -8.60
C ALA A 145 -10.62 -11.57 -8.99
N ARG A 146 -11.49 -12.48 -9.46
CA ARG A 146 -12.91 -12.19 -9.65
C ARG A 146 -13.56 -11.90 -8.29
N GLY A 147 -14.50 -10.96 -8.25
CA GLY A 147 -15.24 -10.57 -7.06
C GLY A 147 -16.60 -10.00 -7.40
N ALA A 148 -17.28 -9.44 -6.40
CA ALA A 148 -18.55 -8.75 -6.61
C ALA A 148 -18.34 -7.53 -7.55
N PRO A 149 -19.30 -7.23 -8.46
CA PRO A 149 -19.18 -6.06 -9.32
C PRO A 149 -19.08 -4.76 -8.50
N ALA A 150 -17.97 -4.04 -8.67
CA ALA A 150 -17.72 -2.72 -8.09
C ALA A 150 -16.95 -1.86 -9.09
N LYS A 151 -16.95 -0.54 -8.92
CA LYS A 151 -16.03 0.35 -9.65
C LYS A 151 -14.82 0.65 -8.75
N ALA A 152 -13.72 -0.03 -9.00
CA ALA A 152 -12.50 0.11 -8.18
C ALA A 152 -11.26 0.36 -9.05
N ASN A 153 -10.41 1.27 -8.61
CA ASN A 153 -9.08 1.46 -9.19
C ASN A 153 -8.13 0.40 -8.64
N VAL A 154 -7.30 -0.16 -9.52
CA VAL A 154 -6.07 -0.84 -9.12
C VAL A 154 -4.98 0.23 -9.04
N LEU A 155 -4.57 0.60 -7.83
CA LEU A 155 -3.49 1.53 -7.57
C LEU A 155 -2.19 0.75 -7.30
N LEU A 156 -1.09 1.17 -7.89
CA LEU A 156 0.25 0.73 -7.50
C LEU A 156 0.96 1.87 -6.78
N VAL A 157 1.38 1.63 -5.54
CA VAL A 157 2.05 2.60 -4.66
C VAL A 157 3.43 2.07 -4.34
N CYS A 158 4.49 2.77 -4.72
CA CYS A 158 5.86 2.40 -4.39
C CYS A 158 6.39 3.25 -3.24
N TYR A 159 7.24 2.65 -2.42
CA TYR A 159 7.75 3.24 -1.19
C TYR A 159 9.23 2.91 -0.97
N ALA A 160 9.89 3.81 -0.25
CA ALA A 160 11.29 3.73 0.15
C ALA A 160 11.52 2.70 1.27
N PRO A 161 12.75 2.15 1.40
CA PRO A 161 13.16 1.50 2.64
C PRO A 161 13.06 2.46 3.84
N PRO A 162 13.16 1.94 5.08
CA PRO A 162 13.32 2.77 6.26
C PRO A 162 14.50 3.73 6.10
N GLN A 163 14.28 5.02 6.36
CA GLN A 163 15.30 6.05 6.22
C GLN A 163 15.30 6.99 7.41
N THR A 164 16.48 7.26 7.96
CA THR A 164 16.66 8.23 9.03
C THR A 164 16.95 9.60 8.43
N VAL A 165 16.17 10.60 8.83
CA VAL A 165 16.36 11.99 8.43
C VAL A 165 16.73 12.81 9.66
N SER A 166 17.86 13.51 9.57
CA SER A 166 18.26 14.52 10.55
C SER A 166 17.55 15.84 10.28
N VAL A 167 16.54 16.17 11.08
CA VAL A 167 15.75 17.39 10.90
C VAL A 167 16.53 18.60 11.43
N ARG A 168 16.95 19.51 10.54
CA ARG A 168 17.85 20.63 10.90
C ARG A 168 17.13 21.95 11.18
N LYS A 169 15.88 22.12 10.77
CA LYS A 169 15.08 23.34 10.98
C LYS A 169 13.62 23.00 11.29
N GLY A 170 12.78 24.01 11.51
CA GLY A 170 11.38 23.83 11.88
C GLY A 170 11.20 23.35 13.32
N GLU A 171 9.99 22.89 13.63
CA GLU A 171 9.60 22.54 15.00
C GLU A 171 10.29 21.27 15.51
N ASN A 172 10.67 20.36 14.61
CA ASN A 172 11.38 19.11 14.93
C ASN A 172 12.92 19.24 14.91
N ARG A 173 13.46 20.46 14.90
CA ARG A 173 14.91 20.71 14.81
C ARG A 173 15.71 19.91 15.87
N GLY A 174 16.78 19.27 15.41
CA GLY A 174 17.74 18.55 16.25
C GLY A 174 17.38 17.09 16.49
N ARG A 175 16.30 16.59 15.90
CA ARG A 175 15.89 15.19 15.99
C ARG A 175 16.35 14.40 14.78
N ASP A 176 16.77 13.17 15.02
CA ASP A 176 16.91 12.14 14.00
C ASP A 176 15.65 11.27 14.06
N ILE A 177 14.89 11.25 12.97
CA ILE A 177 13.62 10.51 12.89
C ILE A 177 13.73 9.47 11.78
N THR A 178 13.36 8.23 12.07
CA THR A 178 13.33 7.16 11.06
C THR A 178 11.93 7.03 10.50
N TYR A 179 11.79 7.26 9.19
CA TYR A 179 10.55 7.13 8.44
C TYR A 179 10.51 5.78 7.73
N TRP A 180 9.38 5.09 7.87
CA TRP A 180 9.15 3.77 7.28
C TRP A 180 8.19 3.88 6.10
N ASN A 181 8.47 3.13 5.04
CA ASN A 181 7.61 3.02 3.86
C ASN A 181 7.12 4.38 3.31
N ALA A 182 8.02 5.37 3.26
CA ALA A 182 7.73 6.67 2.68
C ALA A 182 7.41 6.52 1.19
N VAL A 183 6.21 6.94 0.78
CA VAL A 183 5.73 6.79 -0.60
C VAL A 183 6.57 7.65 -1.54
N THR A 184 7.19 6.99 -2.52
CA THR A 184 8.06 7.61 -3.54
C THR A 184 7.34 7.88 -4.85
N GLY A 185 6.20 7.20 -5.08
CA GLY A 185 5.36 7.40 -6.25
C GLY A 185 4.17 6.46 -6.27
N TRP A 186 3.13 6.83 -7.00
CA TRP A 186 1.93 6.02 -7.17
C TRP A 186 1.26 6.31 -8.50
N GLN A 187 0.51 5.33 -9.02
CA GLN A 187 -0.27 5.47 -10.24
C GLN A 187 -1.46 4.51 -10.28
N THR A 188 -2.48 4.87 -11.06
CA THR A 188 -3.56 3.95 -11.40
C THR A 188 -3.09 2.99 -12.49
N ALA A 189 -3.07 1.70 -12.19
CA ALA A 189 -2.68 0.63 -13.10
C ALA A 189 -3.86 0.13 -13.96
N GLY A 190 -5.09 0.31 -13.49
CA GLY A 190 -6.30 -0.08 -14.22
C GLY A 190 -7.58 0.16 -13.43
N MET A 191 -8.72 -0.06 -14.10
CA MET A 191 -10.06 -0.03 -13.51
C MET A 191 -10.62 -1.46 -13.49
N TRP A 192 -11.10 -1.88 -12.32
CA TRP A 192 -11.68 -3.19 -12.06
C TRP A 192 -13.20 -3.08 -11.93
N HIS A 193 -13.91 -4.06 -12.51
CA HIS A 193 -15.37 -4.10 -12.61
C HIS A 193 -16.00 -5.40 -12.05
N GLY A 194 -15.21 -6.23 -11.37
CA GLY A 194 -15.65 -7.53 -10.84
C GLY A 194 -14.97 -8.73 -11.50
N ASP A 195 -14.54 -8.59 -12.76
CA ASP A 195 -13.83 -9.65 -13.48
C ASP A 195 -12.35 -9.74 -13.07
N ALA A 196 -11.78 -10.95 -13.13
CA ALA A 196 -10.36 -11.12 -12.85
C ALA A 196 -9.50 -10.28 -13.82
N MET A 197 -8.43 -9.67 -13.30
CA MET A 197 -7.50 -8.84 -14.06
C MET A 197 -6.07 -9.29 -13.83
N ASP A 198 -5.25 -9.16 -14.87
CA ASP A 198 -3.81 -9.36 -14.82
C ASP A 198 -3.13 -8.18 -15.53
N ILE A 199 -2.34 -7.42 -14.79
CA ILE A 199 -1.73 -6.16 -15.24
C ILE A 199 -0.23 -6.27 -15.09
N GLU A 200 0.50 -5.94 -16.16
CA GLU A 200 1.96 -5.85 -16.16
C GLU A 200 2.40 -4.40 -16.38
N LEU A 201 3.29 -3.91 -15.51
CA LEU A 201 3.86 -2.57 -15.57
C LEU A 201 5.39 -2.68 -15.65
N PRO A 202 6.05 -1.94 -16.55
CA PRO A 202 7.50 -1.91 -16.60
C PRO A 202 8.04 -1.20 -15.35
N MET A 203 9.02 -1.78 -14.65
CA MET A 203 9.62 -1.15 -13.47
C MET A 203 10.25 0.22 -13.77
N SER A 204 10.64 0.46 -15.03
CA SER A 204 11.20 1.74 -15.47
C SER A 204 10.22 2.92 -15.42
N SER A 205 8.91 2.67 -15.36
CA SER A 205 7.89 3.73 -15.17
C SER A 205 7.54 3.97 -13.70
N LEU A 206 8.19 3.27 -12.77
CA LEU A 206 7.88 3.28 -11.34
C LEU A 206 9.00 3.95 -10.53
N SER A 207 8.65 4.69 -9.49
CA SER A 207 9.58 5.30 -8.54
C SER A 207 10.15 4.29 -7.54
N ILE A 208 10.79 3.22 -8.02
CA ILE A 208 11.31 2.13 -7.17
C ILE A 208 12.67 2.50 -6.58
N GLN A 209 12.84 2.22 -5.29
CA GLN A 209 14.11 2.33 -4.59
C GLN A 209 14.59 0.96 -4.10
N ALA A 210 15.91 0.74 -4.10
CA ALA A 210 16.50 -0.48 -3.56
C ALA A 210 16.20 -0.59 -2.05
N GLY A 211 15.82 -1.79 -1.59
CA GLY A 211 15.37 -2.00 -0.20
C GLY A 211 13.93 -1.56 0.09
N GLY A 212 13.28 -0.87 -0.85
CA GLY A 212 11.90 -0.41 -0.73
C GLY A 212 10.89 -1.49 -1.13
N GLY A 213 9.73 -1.07 -1.64
CA GLY A 213 8.71 -2.00 -2.10
C GLY A 213 7.60 -1.31 -2.89
N CYS A 214 6.59 -2.07 -3.29
CA CYS A 214 5.34 -1.51 -3.77
C CYS A 214 4.13 -2.28 -3.18
N ALA A 215 3.02 -1.58 -3.02
CA ALA A 215 1.72 -2.10 -2.63
C ALA A 215 0.73 -1.92 -3.79
N ALA A 216 0.01 -2.98 -4.14
CA ALA A 216 -1.14 -2.93 -5.01
C ALA A 216 -2.40 -2.80 -4.15
N LEU A 217 -3.19 -1.75 -4.38
CA LEU A 217 -4.44 -1.48 -3.67
C LEU A 217 -5.61 -1.53 -4.66
N LEU A 218 -6.58 -2.39 -4.42
CA LEU A 218 -7.87 -2.38 -5.11
C LEU A 218 -8.84 -1.50 -4.32
N GLN A 219 -9.07 -0.28 -4.81
CA GLN A 219 -9.75 0.78 -4.09
C GLN A 219 -11.02 1.23 -4.82
N GLU A 220 -12.17 1.11 -4.17
CA GLU A 220 -13.44 1.64 -4.67
C GLU A 220 -13.41 3.16 -4.81
N MET A 221 -14.23 3.67 -5.73
CA MET A 221 -14.35 5.09 -6.01
C MET A 221 -15.51 5.72 -5.23
N ALA A 222 -15.20 6.38 -4.11
CA ALA A 222 -16.18 7.13 -3.32
C ALA A 222 -16.78 8.29 -4.14
N GLY A 223 -18.11 8.36 -4.21
CA GLY A 223 -18.80 9.35 -5.06
C GLY A 223 -18.43 9.28 -6.54
N GLY A 224 -17.83 8.17 -6.99
CA GLY A 224 -17.33 7.97 -8.36
C GLY A 224 -16.02 8.69 -8.70
N VAL A 225 -15.46 9.51 -7.80
CA VAL A 225 -14.31 10.39 -8.12
C VAL A 225 -13.20 10.39 -7.06
N GLY A 226 -13.49 10.05 -5.80
CA GLY A 226 -12.53 10.06 -4.70
C GLY A 226 -12.08 8.67 -4.26
N PRO A 227 -11.00 8.56 -3.47
CA PRO A 227 -10.61 7.32 -2.85
C PRO A 227 -11.68 6.87 -1.84
N GLY A 228 -12.18 5.66 -1.99
CA GLY A 228 -13.11 5.00 -1.08
C GLY A 228 -12.48 3.80 -0.40
N ALA A 229 -13.30 2.80 -0.11
CA ALA A 229 -12.87 1.59 0.56
C ALA A 229 -11.80 0.82 -0.23
N ILE A 230 -10.77 0.36 0.47
CA ILE A 230 -9.82 -0.62 -0.05
C ILE A 230 -10.42 -2.00 0.20
N ILE A 231 -10.70 -2.73 -0.87
CA ILE A 231 -11.40 -4.02 -0.85
C ILE A 231 -10.49 -5.19 -1.22
N GLY A 232 -9.24 -4.92 -1.59
CA GLY A 232 -8.22 -5.91 -1.88
C GLY A 232 -6.85 -5.25 -1.82
N ALA A 233 -5.83 -5.93 -1.32
CA ALA A 233 -4.48 -5.37 -1.29
C ALA A 233 -3.42 -6.46 -1.23
N ALA A 234 -2.22 -6.13 -1.71
CA ALA A 234 -1.02 -6.94 -1.54
C ALA A 234 0.21 -6.02 -1.58
N SER A 235 1.32 -6.46 -0.98
CA SER A 235 2.59 -5.75 -1.07
C SER A 235 3.73 -6.69 -1.43
N ILE A 236 4.80 -6.11 -1.98
CA ILE A 236 6.06 -6.79 -2.24
C ILE A 236 7.20 -5.88 -1.78
N ALA A 237 8.09 -6.44 -0.96
CA ALA A 237 9.36 -5.81 -0.62
C ALA A 237 10.43 -6.19 -1.66
N PHE A 238 11.22 -5.22 -2.09
CA PHE A 238 12.39 -5.42 -2.91
C PHE A 238 13.60 -5.50 -2.00
N GLY A 239 14.10 -6.73 -1.79
CA GLY A 239 15.35 -6.90 -1.06
C GLY A 239 16.45 -6.01 -1.64
N THR A 240 17.33 -5.50 -0.78
CA THR A 240 18.64 -4.99 -1.20
C THR A 240 19.34 -6.13 -1.93
N THR A 241 19.73 -5.91 -3.18
CA THR A 241 20.33 -6.92 -4.05
C THR A 241 21.44 -7.67 -3.28
N GLY A 242 21.21 -8.92 -2.90
CA GLY A 242 22.14 -9.67 -2.04
C GLY A 242 21.59 -10.80 -1.17
N SER A 243 20.28 -11.03 -1.08
CA SER A 243 19.75 -12.21 -0.38
C SER A 243 18.67 -12.90 -1.21
N ILE A 244 19.10 -13.83 -2.07
CA ILE A 244 18.27 -14.96 -2.47
C ILE A 244 17.98 -15.74 -1.19
N ARG A 245 16.88 -15.44 -0.50
CA ARG A 245 16.31 -16.41 0.43
C ARG A 245 15.74 -17.53 -0.45
N GLN A 246 16.55 -18.56 -0.64
CA GLN A 246 16.01 -19.85 -1.06
C GLN A 246 15.03 -20.28 0.02
N ASN A 247 13.75 -20.38 -0.34
CA ASN A 247 12.78 -21.14 0.44
C ASN A 247 13.36 -22.55 0.64
N ARG A 248 13.66 -22.90 1.89
CA ARG A 248 13.87 -24.29 2.26
C ARG A 248 12.54 -24.86 2.73
N TYR A 249 12.08 -25.81 1.92
CA TYR A 249 11.12 -26.90 2.14
C TYR A 249 9.69 -26.55 2.55
#